data_AF-A0A950SYQ0-F1
#
_entry.id   AF-A0A950SYQ0-F1
#
_cell.length_a   1.000
_cell.length_b   1.000
_cell.length_c   1.000
_cell.angle_alpha   90.00
_cell.angle_beta   90.00
_cell.angle_gamma   90.00
#
_symmetry.space_group_name_H-M   'P 1'
#
loop_
_entity.id
_entity.type
_entity.pdbx_description
1 polymer ?
#
loop_
_entity_poly.entity_id
_entity_poly.type
_entity_poly.pdbx_seq_one_letter_code
_entity_poly.pdbx_strand_id
1 'polypeptide(L)'
;DQETVTAGTTFTTALHLRNFEIWQLGMLFIIVQDMEDSLIQIGSGRSRGLGKIKASISEQAEGSHPGGVVLSTMRTTTKRQTEPDKELWGLGRWLAYEGEDEKTYDTRTNDLLELDPPIAHTRQSIRNIRVFKNEALTTLKEQCIEAFVTRMQEWKGVPQPARPGGN
;
A
#
# COMPACT_ATOMS: atom_id res chain seq x y z
N ASP A 1 10.80 24.59 29.37
CA ASP A 1 10.90 24.92 27.93
C ASP A 1 10.50 23.74 27.08
N GLN A 2 9.76 24.00 26.00
CA GLN A 2 9.37 23.01 25.01
C GLN A 2 9.83 23.52 23.65
N GLU A 3 10.72 22.78 22.99
CA GLU A 3 11.13 23.05 21.62
C GLU A 3 10.11 22.48 20.64
N THR A 4 9.83 23.22 19.57
CA THR A 4 8.88 22.83 18.52
C THR A 4 9.50 23.09 17.15
N VAL A 5 9.26 22.20 16.20
CA VAL A 5 9.68 22.39 14.81
C VAL A 5 8.95 23.59 14.20
N THR A 6 9.68 24.43 13.47
CA THR A 6 9.12 25.61 12.82
C THR A 6 8.11 25.22 11.75
N ALA A 7 6.98 25.93 11.69
CA ALA A 7 5.98 25.75 10.65
C ALA A 7 6.59 25.95 9.25
N GLY A 8 6.15 25.14 8.28
CA GLY A 8 6.68 25.16 6.91
C GLY A 8 7.95 24.33 6.71
N THR A 9 8.49 23.70 7.76
CA THR A 9 9.58 22.72 7.61
C THR A 9 9.09 21.49 6.85
N THR A 10 9.81 21.10 5.80
CA THR A 10 9.54 19.89 5.02
C THR A 10 10.46 18.76 5.46
N PHE A 11 9.88 17.56 5.60
CA PHE A 11 10.62 16.33 5.84
C PHE A 11 10.30 15.33 4.72
N THR A 12 11.31 14.60 4.26
CA THR A 12 11.13 13.45 3.38
C THR A 12 11.25 12.17 4.20
N THR A 13 10.38 11.19 3.93
CA THR A 13 10.51 9.83 4.47
C THR A 13 10.15 8.80 3.40
N ALA A 14 10.55 7.55 3.61
CA ALA A 14 10.22 6.43 2.74
C ALA A 14 9.45 5.35 3.54
N LEU A 15 8.33 4.89 2.98
CA LEU A 15 7.55 3.78 3.53
C LEU A 15 7.89 2.50 2.77
N HIS A 16 8.33 1.47 3.49
CA HIS A 16 8.67 0.18 2.91
C HIS A 16 7.69 -0.89 3.39
N LEU A 17 6.88 -1.40 2.47
CA LEU A 17 5.96 -2.51 2.70
C LEU A 17 6.49 -3.78 2.02
N ARG A 18 6.31 -4.94 2.63
CA ARG A 18 6.72 -6.24 2.09
C ARG A 18 5.59 -7.24 2.26
N ASN A 19 5.45 -8.15 1.29
CA ASN A 19 4.50 -9.26 1.33
C ASN A 19 3.10 -8.82 1.77
N PHE A 20 2.49 -7.97 0.96
CA PHE A 20 1.22 -7.34 1.27
C PHE A 20 0.16 -7.71 0.24
N GLU A 21 -1.10 -7.71 0.66
CA GLU A 21 -2.24 -7.73 -0.24
C GLU A 21 -2.60 -6.32 -0.70
N ILE A 22 -3.18 -6.19 -1.90
CA ILE A 22 -3.47 -4.90 -2.54
C ILE A 22 -4.34 -3.99 -1.66
N TRP A 23 -5.30 -4.58 -0.95
CA TRP A 23 -6.16 -3.83 -0.02
C TRP A 23 -5.37 -3.17 1.12
N GLN A 24 -4.24 -3.75 1.54
CA GLN A 24 -3.38 -3.20 2.59
C GLN A 24 -2.62 -1.97 2.09
N LEU A 25 -2.24 -1.95 0.81
CA LEU A 25 -1.72 -0.75 0.16
C LEU A 25 -2.81 0.32 0.04
N GLY A 26 -4.05 -0.07 -0.26
CA GLY A 26 -5.22 0.82 -0.24
C GLY A 26 -5.43 1.50 1.10
N MET A 27 -5.36 0.73 2.19
CA MET A 27 -5.43 1.27 3.55
C MET A 27 -4.37 2.35 3.80
N LEU A 28 -3.12 2.14 3.33
CA LEU A 28 -2.07 3.15 3.44
C LEU A 28 -2.36 4.40 2.60
N PHE A 29 -2.93 4.25 1.42
CA PHE A 29 -3.30 5.40 0.58
C PHE A 29 -4.39 6.26 1.22
N ILE A 30 -5.35 5.68 1.94
CA ILE A 30 -6.31 6.46 2.73
C ILE A 30 -5.59 7.29 3.79
N ILE A 31 -4.65 6.70 4.52
CA ILE A 31 -3.87 7.45 5.53
C ILE A 31 -3.08 8.59 4.87
N VAL A 32 -2.48 8.35 3.71
CA VAL A 32 -1.78 9.40 2.95
C VAL A 32 -2.75 10.49 2.50
N GLN A 33 -3.95 10.13 2.03
CA GLN A 33 -4.99 11.08 1.64
C GLN A 33 -5.45 11.92 2.83
N ASP A 34 -5.68 11.32 3.99
CA ASP A 34 -6.00 12.07 5.22
C ASP A 34 -4.87 13.04 5.62
N MET A 35 -3.61 12.69 5.35
CA MET A 35 -2.49 13.63 5.52
C MET A 35 -2.46 14.71 4.44
N GLU A 36 -2.80 14.39 3.19
CA GLU A 36 -2.93 15.37 2.08
C GLU A 36 -4.03 16.40 2.40
N ASP A 37 -5.14 15.94 2.98
CA ASP A 37 -6.28 16.75 3.40
C ASP A 37 -6.09 17.44 4.77
N SER A 38 -4.92 17.27 5.39
CA SER A 38 -4.56 17.86 6.69
C SER A 38 -5.50 17.45 7.84
N LEU A 39 -6.10 16.26 7.75
CA LEU A 39 -6.99 15.67 8.76
C LEU A 39 -6.20 15.02 9.92
N ILE A 40 -4.93 14.67 9.69
CA ILE A 40 -4.06 14.04 10.67
C ILE A 40 -3.18 15.08 11.38
N GLN A 41 -3.08 14.95 12.72
CA GLN A 41 -2.14 15.70 13.54
C GLN A 41 -1.16 14.77 14.25
N ILE A 42 0.13 15.13 14.28
CA ILE A 42 1.21 14.32 14.87
C ILE A 42 1.81 15.05 16.07
N GLY A 43 2.13 14.30 17.13
CA GLY A 43 2.79 14.82 18.33
C GLY A 43 1.85 15.35 19.42
N SER A 44 2.45 15.95 20.45
CA SER A 44 1.76 16.55 21.60
C SER A 44 1.22 17.94 21.31
N GLY A 45 0.19 18.40 22.04
CA GLY A 45 -0.33 19.76 21.92
C GLY A 45 -1.40 19.94 20.83
N ARG A 46 -2.04 18.85 20.41
CA ARG A 46 -3.18 18.86 19.46
C ARG A 46 -4.30 19.81 19.89
N SER A 47 -4.64 19.83 21.18
CA SER A 47 -5.63 20.76 21.76
C SER A 47 -5.23 22.24 21.69
N ARG A 48 -3.96 22.52 21.45
CA ARG A 48 -3.39 23.88 21.29
C ARG A 48 -3.12 24.21 19.82
N GLY A 49 -3.61 23.39 18.89
CA GLY A 49 -3.46 23.59 17.44
C GLY A 49 -2.09 23.22 16.87
N LEU A 50 -1.23 22.55 17.64
CA LEU A 50 0.10 22.10 17.19
C LEU A 50 0.02 20.76 16.44
N GLY A 51 1.07 20.46 15.68
CA GLY A 51 1.22 19.16 15.03
C GLY A 51 0.39 18.97 13.76
N LYS A 52 -0.19 20.05 13.21
CA LYS A 52 -0.82 20.02 11.89
C LYS A 52 0.24 19.73 10.84
N ILE A 53 -0.03 18.72 10.01
CA ILE A 53 0.84 18.34 8.91
C ILE A 53 0.04 18.32 7.62
N LYS A 54 0.76 18.49 6.52
CA LYS A 54 0.31 18.12 5.19
C LYS A 54 1.39 17.21 4.60
N ALA A 55 1.01 16.07 4.07
CA ALA A 55 1.93 15.18 3.35
C ALA A 55 1.44 14.96 1.93
N SER A 56 2.30 14.46 1.07
CA SER A 56 1.96 13.94 -0.25
C SER A 56 3.02 12.93 -0.67
N ILE A 57 2.70 12.08 -1.65
CA ILE A 57 3.71 11.22 -2.25
C ILE A 57 4.61 12.08 -3.15
N SER A 58 5.90 12.16 -2.82
CA SER A 58 6.87 12.84 -3.68
C SER A 58 7.13 12.03 -4.93
N GLU A 59 6.80 12.59 -6.09
CA GLU A 59 7.10 11.99 -7.40
C GLU A 59 8.50 12.35 -7.93
N GLN A 60 9.19 13.25 -7.24
CA GLN A 60 10.55 13.64 -7.57
C GLN A 60 11.54 12.57 -7.15
N ALA A 61 12.56 12.36 -7.97
CA ALA A 61 13.65 11.46 -7.61
C ALA A 61 14.50 12.09 -6.51
N GLU A 62 14.83 11.31 -5.48
CA GLU A 62 15.70 11.74 -4.38
C GLU A 62 16.69 10.62 -4.05
N GLY A 63 17.98 10.91 -4.21
CA GLY A 63 19.04 9.92 -4.07
C GLY A 63 18.86 8.74 -5.03
N SER A 64 18.68 7.54 -4.47
CA SER A 64 18.44 6.31 -5.24
C SER A 64 16.95 5.98 -5.43
N HIS A 65 16.05 6.74 -4.79
CA HIS A 65 14.62 6.53 -4.93
C HIS A 65 14.12 7.26 -6.17
N PRO A 66 13.44 6.59 -7.12
CA PRO A 66 13.00 7.23 -8.35
C PRO A 66 11.84 8.21 -8.13
N GLY A 67 11.19 8.20 -6.97
CA GLY A 67 9.98 8.96 -6.66
C GLY A 67 8.71 8.17 -7.01
N GLY A 68 7.57 8.61 -6.48
CA GLY A 68 6.28 7.93 -6.63
C GLY A 68 6.20 6.65 -5.80
N VAL A 69 5.41 5.70 -6.26
CA VAL A 69 5.31 4.36 -5.64
C VAL A 69 6.14 3.38 -6.44
N VAL A 70 7.04 2.67 -5.75
CA VAL A 70 7.94 1.69 -6.37
C VAL A 70 7.57 0.31 -5.89
N LEU A 71 7.19 -0.54 -6.83
CA LEU A 71 6.93 -1.96 -6.57
C LEU A 71 8.09 -2.79 -7.08
N SER A 72 8.54 -3.72 -6.24
CA SER A 72 9.69 -4.57 -6.55
C SER A 72 9.36 -6.02 -6.24
N THR A 73 9.53 -6.89 -7.23
CA THR A 73 9.35 -8.34 -7.10
C THR A 73 10.66 -9.06 -7.40
N MET A 74 10.86 -10.26 -6.84
CA MET A 74 11.99 -11.11 -7.22
C MET A 74 11.80 -11.57 -8.67
N ARG A 75 12.89 -11.62 -9.44
CA ARG A 75 12.80 -12.25 -10.75
C ARG A 75 12.66 -13.74 -10.59
N THR A 76 11.55 -14.26 -11.10
CA THR A 76 11.40 -15.69 -11.34
C THR A 76 11.97 -16.07 -12.71
N THR A 77 12.48 -17.31 -12.81
CA THR A 77 12.91 -17.91 -14.08
C THR A 77 11.82 -18.79 -14.70
N THR A 78 10.71 -19.02 -13.99
CA THR A 78 9.59 -19.82 -14.51
C THR A 78 8.51 -18.89 -15.07
N LYS A 79 8.10 -19.13 -16.33
CA LYS A 79 7.00 -18.36 -16.96
C LYS A 79 5.69 -18.44 -16.16
N ARG A 80 5.52 -19.49 -15.35
CA ARG A 80 4.35 -19.73 -14.52
C ARG A 80 4.22 -18.77 -13.34
N GLN A 81 5.29 -18.08 -12.92
CA GLN A 81 5.26 -17.13 -11.80
C GLN A 81 5.57 -15.69 -12.27
N THR A 82 5.41 -15.39 -13.55
CA THR A 82 5.69 -14.04 -14.06
C THR A 82 4.42 -13.22 -14.07
N GLU A 83 4.37 -12.22 -13.21
CA GLU A 83 3.35 -11.17 -13.19
C GLU A 83 3.33 -10.40 -14.54
N PRO A 84 2.21 -10.40 -15.28
CA PRO A 84 2.08 -9.66 -16.54
C PRO A 84 2.16 -8.14 -16.37
N ASP A 85 2.62 -7.40 -17.38
CA ASP A 85 2.70 -5.92 -17.33
C ASP A 85 1.33 -5.23 -17.18
N LYS A 86 0.25 -5.92 -17.57
CA LYS A 86 -1.14 -5.45 -17.46
C LYS A 86 -1.80 -5.82 -16.13
N GLU A 87 -1.09 -6.48 -15.23
CA GLU A 87 -1.61 -6.93 -13.94
C GLU A 87 -0.67 -6.48 -12.82
N LEU A 88 -1.24 -6.13 -11.67
CA LEU A 88 -0.53 -5.99 -10.42
C LEU A 88 -1.04 -7.05 -9.44
N TRP A 89 -0.17 -7.94 -9.01
CA TRP A 89 -0.44 -9.01 -8.07
C TRP A 89 -0.02 -8.59 -6.66
N GLY A 90 -0.93 -8.74 -5.70
CA GLY A 90 -0.60 -8.76 -4.28
C GLY A 90 -0.22 -10.16 -3.81
N LEU A 91 0.15 -10.27 -2.53
CA LEU A 91 0.66 -11.48 -1.92
C LEU A 91 -0.23 -12.71 -2.17
N GLY A 92 -1.55 -12.56 -2.06
CA GLY A 92 -2.44 -13.71 -2.18
C GLY A 92 -2.45 -14.32 -3.57
N ARG A 93 -2.30 -13.50 -4.61
CA ARG A 93 -2.14 -13.96 -5.99
C ARG A 93 -0.79 -14.62 -6.22
N TRP A 94 0.28 -14.10 -5.61
CA TRP A 94 1.60 -14.71 -5.64
C TRP A 94 1.59 -16.12 -5.03
N LEU A 95 1.05 -16.28 -3.82
CA LEU A 95 1.00 -17.57 -3.12
C LEU A 95 0.14 -18.61 -3.86
N ALA A 96 -1.02 -18.19 -4.39
CA ALA A 96 -1.90 -19.06 -5.16
C ALA A 96 -1.20 -19.64 -6.41
N TYR A 97 -0.29 -18.86 -7.02
CA TYR A 97 0.46 -19.28 -8.20
C TYR A 97 1.65 -20.20 -7.89
N GLU A 98 2.13 -20.24 -6.64
CA GLU A 98 3.21 -21.14 -6.21
C GLU A 98 2.74 -22.58 -5.98
N GLY A 99 1.44 -22.86 -6.08
CA GLY A 99 0.88 -24.19 -5.83
C GLY A 99 0.90 -24.59 -4.35
N GLU A 100 1.04 -23.61 -3.45
CA GLU A 100 0.90 -23.81 -2.01
C GLU A 100 -0.59 -23.89 -1.64
N ASP A 101 -1.28 -24.96 -2.06
CA ASP A 101 -2.70 -25.21 -1.76
C ASP A 101 -3.01 -25.28 -0.25
N GLU A 102 -2.00 -25.33 0.62
CA GLU A 102 -2.15 -25.48 2.08
C GLU A 102 -1.80 -24.24 2.93
N LYS A 103 -1.24 -23.16 2.36
CA LYS A 103 -0.76 -22.01 3.17
C LYS A 103 -1.11 -20.66 2.55
N THR A 104 -2.39 -20.37 2.43
CA THR A 104 -2.82 -19.04 2.02
C THR A 104 -2.56 -17.96 3.08
N TYR A 105 -2.16 -18.29 4.32
CA TYR A 105 -1.99 -17.30 5.40
C TYR A 105 -3.19 -16.33 5.53
N ASP A 106 -4.40 -16.81 5.24
CA ASP A 106 -5.64 -16.01 5.14
C ASP A 106 -5.64 -14.90 4.06
N THR A 107 -4.77 -15.01 3.07
CA THR A 107 -4.73 -14.16 1.88
C THR A 107 -5.67 -14.67 0.79
N ARG A 108 -6.01 -13.78 -0.15
CA ARG A 108 -6.97 -14.01 -1.22
C ARG A 108 -6.30 -14.35 -2.53
N THR A 109 -6.74 -15.43 -3.16
CA THR A 109 -6.15 -15.90 -4.43
C THR A 109 -6.44 -14.98 -5.63
N ASN A 110 -7.45 -14.11 -5.51
CA ASN A 110 -7.81 -13.09 -6.51
C ASN A 110 -7.25 -11.69 -6.17
N ASP A 111 -6.21 -11.62 -5.33
CA ASP A 111 -5.52 -10.38 -4.94
C ASP A 111 -4.70 -9.80 -6.11
N LEU A 112 -5.40 -9.22 -7.09
CA LEU A 112 -4.84 -8.61 -8.29
C LEU A 112 -5.59 -7.33 -8.70
N LEU A 113 -4.89 -6.43 -9.40
CA LEU A 113 -5.45 -5.29 -10.12
C LEU A 113 -5.11 -5.38 -11.60
N GLU A 114 -6.00 -4.86 -12.45
CA GLU A 114 -5.74 -4.68 -13.88
C GLU A 114 -5.19 -3.28 -14.13
N LEU A 115 -4.10 -3.20 -14.91
CA LEU A 115 -3.41 -1.97 -15.25
C LEU A 115 -3.71 -1.60 -16.70
N ASP A 116 -4.38 -0.46 -16.88
CA ASP A 116 -4.62 0.17 -18.18
C ASP A 116 -4.23 1.65 -18.12
N PRO A 117 -3.17 2.09 -18.82
CA PRO A 117 -2.30 1.28 -19.68
C PRO A 117 -1.41 0.31 -18.88
N PRO A 118 -0.93 -0.78 -19.51
CA PRO A 118 0.05 -1.67 -18.88
C PRO A 118 1.32 -0.92 -18.43
N ILE A 119 1.83 -1.26 -17.26
CA ILE A 119 3.06 -0.68 -16.70
C ILE A 119 4.18 -1.72 -16.76
N ALA A 120 5.12 -1.49 -17.67
CA ALA A 120 6.19 -2.45 -17.96
C ALA A 120 7.13 -2.64 -16.76
N HIS A 121 7.53 -3.89 -16.54
CA HIS A 121 8.60 -4.21 -15.60
C HIS A 121 9.97 -3.76 -16.14
N THR A 122 10.71 -3.01 -15.33
CA THR A 122 12.13 -2.72 -15.57
C THR A 122 13.00 -3.67 -14.75
N ARG A 123 14.11 -4.16 -15.32
CA ARG A 123 15.00 -5.10 -14.64
C ARG A 123 16.02 -4.32 -13.80
N GLN A 124 16.13 -4.68 -12.52
CA GLN A 124 17.21 -4.19 -11.65
C GLN A 124 17.83 -5.33 -10.86
N SER A 125 19.08 -5.67 -11.18
CA SER A 125 19.89 -6.70 -10.51
C SER A 125 19.27 -8.09 -10.43
N ILE A 126 18.50 -8.46 -9.39
CA ILE A 126 17.73 -9.72 -9.23
C ILE A 126 16.21 -9.47 -9.13
N ARG A 127 15.78 -8.23 -9.32
CA ARG A 127 14.40 -7.76 -9.17
C ARG A 127 13.81 -7.29 -10.49
N ASN A 128 12.50 -7.34 -10.57
CA ASN A 128 11.70 -6.55 -11.49
C ASN A 128 11.13 -5.37 -10.70
N ILE A 129 11.15 -4.17 -11.30
CA ILE A 129 10.65 -2.95 -10.68
C ILE A 129 9.64 -2.29 -11.59
N ARG A 130 8.56 -1.79 -10.98
CA ARG A 130 7.61 -0.86 -11.58
C ARG A 130 7.57 0.42 -10.76
N VAL A 131 7.48 1.54 -11.45
CA VAL A 131 7.41 2.87 -10.82
C VAL A 131 6.11 3.52 -11.27
N PHE A 132 5.27 3.86 -10.30
CA PHE A 132 3.97 4.50 -10.53
C PHE A 132 4.10 5.98 -10.21
N LYS A 133 3.78 6.80 -11.22
CA LYS A 133 3.84 8.26 -11.22
C LYS A 133 2.69 8.83 -12.05
N ASN A 134 2.38 10.10 -11.84
CA ASN A 134 1.36 10.87 -12.53
C ASN A 134 0.03 10.11 -12.53
N GLU A 135 -0.62 10.00 -13.67
CA GLU A 135 -1.88 9.26 -13.86
C GLU A 135 -1.81 7.82 -13.37
N ALA A 136 -0.70 7.10 -13.61
CA ALA A 136 -0.55 5.73 -13.14
C ALA A 136 -0.53 5.64 -11.60
N LEU A 137 0.00 6.65 -10.90
CA LEU A 137 -0.07 6.72 -9.44
C LEU A 137 -1.48 7.03 -8.96
N THR A 138 -2.18 7.97 -9.62
CA THR A 138 -3.58 8.30 -9.30
C THR A 138 -4.48 7.07 -9.45
N THR A 139 -4.40 6.38 -10.59
CA THR A 139 -5.17 5.16 -10.85
C THR A 139 -4.81 4.05 -9.87
N LEU A 140 -3.52 3.85 -9.56
CA LEU A 140 -3.11 2.87 -8.55
C LEU A 140 -3.72 3.19 -7.17
N LYS A 141 -3.68 4.46 -6.75
CA LYS A 141 -4.28 4.90 -5.48
C LYS A 141 -5.76 4.56 -5.45
N GLU A 142 -6.52 4.96 -6.45
CA GLU A 142 -7.97 4.74 -6.54
C GLU A 142 -8.34 3.27 -6.49
N GLN A 143 -7.71 2.44 -7.33
CA GLN A 143 -7.99 1.00 -7.38
C GLN A 143 -7.62 0.29 -6.07
N CYS A 144 -6.49 0.63 -5.45
CA CYS A 144 -6.11 0.07 -4.16
C CYS A 144 -7.09 0.46 -3.06
N ILE A 145 -7.55 1.73 -3.03
CA ILE A 145 -8.56 2.20 -2.08
C ILE A 145 -9.89 1.45 -2.28
N GLU A 146 -10.31 1.23 -3.51
CA GLU A 146 -11.52 0.45 -3.81
C GLU A 146 -11.39 -1.01 -3.34
N ALA A 147 -10.21 -1.61 -3.52
CA ALA A 147 -9.91 -2.94 -2.98
C ALA A 147 -9.98 -2.97 -1.45
N PHE A 148 -9.52 -1.91 -0.77
CA PHE A 148 -9.68 -1.74 0.68
C PHE A 148 -11.15 -1.65 1.10
N VAL A 149 -11.94 -0.78 0.46
CA VAL A 149 -13.37 -0.62 0.75
C VAL A 149 -14.10 -1.95 0.59
N THR A 150 -13.87 -2.64 -0.52
CA THR A 150 -14.43 -3.99 -0.78
C THR A 150 -14.04 -4.95 0.33
N ARG A 151 -12.76 -5.01 0.72
CA ARG A 151 -12.29 -5.88 1.80
C ARG A 151 -12.98 -5.59 3.12
N MET A 152 -13.20 -4.32 3.46
CA MET A 152 -13.88 -3.90 4.69
C MET A 152 -15.37 -4.26 4.69
N GLN A 153 -16.06 -4.15 3.55
CA GLN A 153 -17.47 -4.53 3.43
C GLN A 153 -17.69 -6.04 3.59
N GLU A 154 -16.75 -6.84 3.09
CA GLU A 154 -16.79 -8.29 3.20
C GLU A 154 -16.26 -8.80 4.55
N TRP A 155 -15.72 -7.91 5.39
CA TRP A 155 -15.17 -8.24 6.69
C TRP A 155 -16.29 -8.67 7.64
N LYS A 156 -16.55 -9.98 7.68
CA LYS A 156 -17.32 -10.59 8.76
C LYS A 156 -16.43 -10.53 9.99
N GLY A 157 -16.73 -9.61 10.92
CA GLY A 157 -15.96 -9.45 12.15
C GLY A 157 -15.74 -10.75 12.91
N VAL A 158 -14.81 -10.75 13.87
CA VAL A 158 -14.58 -11.92 14.74
C VAL A 158 -15.93 -12.34 15.36
N PRO A 159 -16.36 -13.61 15.24
CA PRO A 159 -17.56 -14.08 15.93
C PRO A 159 -17.44 -13.75 17.41
N GLN A 160 -18.41 -13.00 17.94
CA GLN A 160 -18.41 -12.66 19.36
C GLN A 160 -18.48 -13.98 20.15
N PRO A 161 -17.58 -14.25 21.12
CA PRO A 161 -17.66 -15.46 21.90
C PRO A 161 -19.03 -15.50 22.58
N ALA A 162 -19.69 -16.65 22.49
CA ALA A 162 -21.01 -16.85 23.10
C ALA A 162 -20.93 -16.40 24.56
N ARG A 163 -21.81 -15.46 24.94
CA ARG A 163 -21.93 -15.07 26.35
C ARG A 163 -22.21 -16.35 27.14
N PRO A 164 -21.40 -16.70 28.17
CA PRO A 164 -21.72 -17.84 29.00
C PRO A 164 -23.12 -17.60 29.57
N GLY A 165 -24.03 -18.56 29.30
CA GLY A 165 -25.42 -18.47 29.68
C GLY A 165 -25.54 -18.16 31.17
N GLY A 166 -26.29 -17.10 31.49
CA GLY A 166 -26.70 -16.84 32.86
C GLY A 166 -27.67 -17.94 33.28
N ASN A 167 -27.27 -18.72 34.29
CA ASN A 167 -28.19 -19.49 35.12
C ASN A 167 -28.97 -18.55 36.04
#